data_AF-A0AAN5C2B2-F1
#
_entry.id   AF-A0AAN5C2B2-F1
#
_cell.length_a   1.000
_cell.length_b   1.000
_cell.length_c   1.000
_cell.angle_alpha   90.00
_cell.angle_beta   90.00
_cell.angle_gamma   90.00
#
_symmetry.space_group_name_H-M   'P 1'
#
loop_
_entity.id
_entity.type
_entity.pdbx_description
1 polymer ?
#
loop_
_entity_poly.entity_id
_entity_poly.type
_entity_poly.pdbx_seq_one_letter_code
_entity_poly.pdbx_strand_id
1 'polypeptide(L)'
;MMWLRSRHTLAAALGVSLVAAVTQLSDDQMESFLGQGGVELADRYAPMWFFGQALNHPPCYPTWAFGGSPTSNDVYDSNHKTPAAPQCEYPDVGCKCRNPGVAINNAGPDFPIYYTFKRCSDTEVRVVYNLFYEKDGAKVAGIIDTGHD
;
A
#
# COMPACT_ATOMS: atom_id res chain seq x y z
N MET A 1 -70.70 -3.90 24.54
CA MET A 1 -70.14 -4.16 23.20
C MET A 1 -68.64 -4.27 23.35
N MET A 2 -68.13 -5.48 23.15
CA MET A 2 -66.76 -5.91 23.43
C MET A 2 -65.86 -5.39 22.29
N TRP A 3 -64.80 -4.64 22.59
CA TRP A 3 -63.76 -4.38 21.60
C TRP A 3 -62.42 -4.87 22.14
N LEU A 4 -61.94 -5.92 21.48
CA LEU A 4 -60.68 -6.60 21.73
C LEU A 4 -59.65 -6.08 20.72
N ARG A 5 -58.37 -6.23 21.08
CA ARG A 5 -57.14 -6.12 20.26
C ARG A 5 -56.55 -4.70 20.21
N SER A 6 -55.24 -4.48 20.28
CA SER A 6 -54.08 -5.36 20.09
C SER A 6 -52.89 -4.71 20.79
N ARG A 7 -52.17 -5.42 21.67
CA ARG A 7 -50.86 -4.96 22.16
C ARG A 7 -49.80 -5.45 21.18
N HIS A 8 -49.37 -4.58 20.27
CA HIS A 8 -48.21 -4.86 19.43
C HIS A 8 -46.94 -4.59 20.23
N THR A 9 -46.37 -5.64 20.82
CA THR A 9 -45.03 -5.60 21.40
C THR A 9 -44.03 -5.59 20.24
N LEU A 10 -43.56 -4.40 19.86
CA LEU A 10 -42.43 -4.24 18.95
C LEU A 10 -41.15 -4.61 19.70
N ALA A 11 -40.68 -5.84 19.52
CA ALA A 11 -39.34 -6.24 19.93
C ALA A 11 -38.36 -5.66 18.91
N ALA A 12 -37.68 -4.56 19.27
CA ALA A 12 -36.55 -4.05 18.51
C ALA A 12 -35.36 -5.01 18.72
N ALA A 13 -35.14 -5.91 17.77
CA ALA A 13 -33.91 -6.69 17.72
C ALA A 13 -32.76 -5.77 17.29
N LEU A 14 -32.02 -5.24 18.26
CA LEU A 14 -30.71 -4.65 18.04
C LEU A 14 -29.76 -5.77 17.61
N GLY A 15 -29.64 -5.99 16.31
CA GLY A 15 -28.58 -6.81 15.73
C GLY A 15 -27.26 -6.12 16.00
N VAL A 16 -26.52 -6.58 17.01
CA VAL A 16 -25.11 -6.24 17.16
C VAL A 16 -24.38 -6.93 16.03
N SER A 17 -24.13 -6.21 14.93
CA SER A 17 -23.17 -6.64 13.92
C SER A 17 -21.78 -6.61 14.56
N LEU A 18 -21.39 -7.72 15.19
CA LEU A 18 -20.00 -7.99 15.52
C LEU A 18 -19.26 -8.06 14.18
N VAL A 19 -18.50 -7.02 13.86
CA VAL A 19 -17.49 -7.07 12.80
C VAL A 19 -16.40 -8.03 13.29
N ALA A 20 -16.64 -9.34 13.13
CA ALA A 20 -15.64 -10.36 13.36
C ALA A 20 -14.70 -10.38 12.14
N ALA A 21 -13.75 -9.47 12.11
CA ALA A 21 -12.68 -9.48 11.12
C ALA A 21 -11.32 -9.37 11.79
N VAL A 22 -11.03 -10.35 12.66
CA VAL A 22 -9.65 -10.74 12.98
C VAL A 22 -9.63 -12.25 12.83
N THR A 23 -9.14 -12.76 11.69
CA THR A 23 -8.73 -14.16 11.61
C THR A 23 -7.56 -14.32 12.57
N GLN A 24 -7.84 -14.84 13.75
CA GLN A 24 -6.77 -15.15 14.71
C GLN A 24 -5.88 -16.23 14.10
N LEU A 25 -4.59 -15.95 13.99
CA LEU A 25 -3.59 -16.92 13.61
C LEU A 25 -3.27 -17.75 14.85
N SER A 26 -3.26 -19.09 14.73
CA SER A 26 -2.71 -19.92 15.79
C SER A 26 -1.20 -19.70 15.88
N ASP A 27 -0.61 -20.06 17.03
CA ASP A 27 0.84 -19.99 17.22
C ASP A 27 1.59 -20.78 16.14
N ASP A 28 1.13 -22.00 15.82
CA ASP A 28 1.73 -22.83 14.77
C ASP A 28 1.68 -22.15 13.38
N GLN A 29 0.57 -21.46 13.06
CA GLN A 29 0.45 -20.71 11.81
C GLN A 29 1.39 -19.51 11.79
N MET A 30 1.46 -18.77 12.90
CA MET A 30 2.35 -17.63 13.04
C MET A 30 3.80 -18.06 12.89
N GLU A 31 4.23 -19.11 13.59
CA GLU A 31 5.60 -19.65 13.47
C GLU A 31 5.89 -20.14 12.05
N SER A 32 4.93 -20.80 11.40
CA SER A 32 5.10 -21.23 10.01
C SER A 32 5.31 -20.04 9.06
N PHE A 33 4.51 -18.99 9.20
CA PHE A 33 4.61 -17.81 8.33
C PHE A 33 5.90 -17.03 8.58
N LEU A 34 6.31 -16.86 9.84
CA LEU A 34 7.59 -16.25 10.19
C LEU A 34 8.77 -17.09 9.68
N GLY A 35 8.69 -18.42 9.79
CA GLY A 35 9.70 -19.35 9.28
C GLY A 35 9.85 -19.35 7.75
N GLN A 36 8.81 -18.94 7.02
CA GLN A 36 8.84 -18.76 5.56
C GLN A 36 9.27 -17.35 5.14
N GLY A 37 9.91 -16.58 6.05
CA GLY A 37 10.37 -15.23 5.76
C GLY A 37 9.25 -14.18 5.78
N GLY A 38 8.09 -14.49 6.35
CA GLY A 38 7.02 -13.51 6.58
C GLY A 38 6.25 -13.09 5.32
N VAL A 39 6.49 -13.72 4.16
CA VAL A 39 5.82 -13.40 2.88
C VAL A 39 4.31 -13.41 3.03
N GLU A 40 3.76 -14.47 3.63
CA GLU A 40 2.31 -14.63 3.82
C GLU A 40 1.72 -13.55 4.73
N LEU A 41 2.45 -13.14 5.77
CA LEU A 41 2.02 -12.03 6.63
C LEU A 41 2.08 -10.70 5.87
N ALA A 42 3.13 -10.50 5.08
CA ALA A 42 3.30 -9.28 4.31
C ALA A 42 2.22 -9.13 3.24
N ASP A 43 1.88 -10.21 2.52
CA ASP A 43 0.82 -10.21 1.51
C ASP A 43 -0.56 -9.98 2.14
N ARG A 44 -0.90 -10.76 3.18
CA ARG A 44 -2.22 -10.72 3.82
C ARG A 44 -2.56 -9.37 4.45
N TYR A 45 -1.55 -8.67 4.97
CA TYR A 45 -1.73 -7.40 5.67
C TYR A 45 -1.17 -6.20 4.87
N ALA A 46 -0.89 -6.39 3.57
CA ALA A 46 -0.47 -5.30 2.70
C ALA A 46 -1.53 -4.19 2.67
N PRO A 47 -1.15 -2.92 2.83
CA PRO A 47 -2.09 -1.82 2.69
C PRO A 47 -2.54 -1.68 1.23
N MET A 48 -3.65 -0.98 1.03
CA MET A 48 -3.97 -0.45 -0.29
C MET A 48 -3.20 0.84 -0.53
N TRP A 49 -2.50 0.95 -1.66
CA TRP A 49 -1.80 2.17 -2.06
C TRP A 49 -2.65 2.99 -3.02
N PHE A 50 -2.91 4.24 -2.65
CA PHE A 50 -3.60 5.21 -3.49
C PHE A 50 -2.59 6.27 -3.96
N PHE A 51 -2.42 6.40 -5.27
CA PHE A 51 -1.51 7.36 -5.87
C PHE A 51 -2.29 8.57 -6.38
N GLY A 52 -2.24 9.67 -5.63
CA GLY A 52 -2.96 10.90 -5.96
C GLY A 52 -2.37 11.66 -7.14
N GLN A 53 -3.21 12.42 -7.84
CA GLN A 53 -2.80 13.29 -8.96
C GLN A 53 -3.01 14.75 -8.59
N ALA A 54 -2.04 15.61 -8.91
CA ALA A 54 -2.14 17.06 -8.71
C ALA A 54 -2.55 17.73 -10.02
N LEU A 55 -3.68 18.45 -10.06
CA LEU A 55 -4.19 19.11 -11.28
C LEU A 55 -4.25 18.18 -12.51
N ASN A 56 -4.61 16.90 -12.31
CA ASN A 56 -4.60 15.84 -13.33
C ASN A 56 -3.21 15.45 -13.88
N HIS A 57 -2.12 15.81 -13.18
CA HIS A 57 -0.78 15.31 -13.46
C HIS A 57 -0.51 14.07 -12.58
N PRO A 58 -0.12 12.93 -13.17
CA PRO A 58 0.23 11.74 -12.41
C PRO A 58 1.51 11.97 -11.59
N PRO A 59 1.66 11.28 -10.44
CA PRO A 59 2.91 11.28 -9.71
C PRO A 59 3.92 10.33 -10.36
N CYS A 60 5.16 10.30 -9.84
CA CYS A 60 5.98 9.10 -10.05
C CYS A 60 5.30 7.91 -9.41
N TYR A 61 5.44 6.77 -10.08
CA TYR A 61 4.89 5.49 -9.66
C TYR A 61 6.01 4.62 -9.09
N PRO A 62 5.74 3.78 -8.07
CA PRO A 62 6.78 2.95 -7.50
C PRO A 62 7.45 2.06 -8.55
N THR A 63 8.76 1.91 -8.45
CA THR A 63 9.58 1.13 -9.38
C THR A 63 10.64 0.33 -8.62
N TRP A 64 11.37 -0.52 -9.33
CA TRP A 64 12.41 -1.34 -8.74
C TRP A 64 13.59 -0.47 -8.30
N ALA A 65 14.15 -0.73 -7.13
CA ALA A 65 15.35 -0.03 -6.66
C ALA A 65 16.63 -0.52 -7.38
N PHE A 66 16.60 -1.77 -7.83
CA PHE A 66 17.62 -2.42 -8.62
C PHE A 66 16.98 -3.06 -9.85
N GLY A 67 17.74 -3.34 -10.91
CA GLY A 67 17.24 -3.85 -12.18
C GLY A 67 16.33 -5.05 -11.97
N GLY A 68 15.15 -5.02 -12.58
CA GLY A 68 14.06 -5.97 -12.36
C GLY A 68 12.83 -5.59 -13.17
N SER A 69 11.80 -6.43 -13.13
CA SER A 69 10.52 -6.20 -13.81
C SER A 69 9.42 -7.06 -13.16
N PRO A 70 8.13 -6.90 -13.52
CA PRO A 70 7.09 -7.79 -13.01
C PRO A 70 7.32 -9.26 -13.37
N THR A 71 8.16 -9.52 -14.36
CA THR A 71 8.44 -10.86 -14.90
C THR A 71 9.87 -11.33 -14.63
N SER A 72 10.68 -10.60 -13.86
CA SER A 72 12.07 -10.96 -13.59
C SER A 72 12.49 -10.56 -12.18
N ASN A 73 13.30 -11.41 -11.54
CA ASN A 73 13.87 -11.11 -10.23
C ASN A 73 14.75 -9.86 -10.25
N ASP A 74 14.81 -9.17 -9.10
CA ASP A 74 15.72 -8.06 -8.86
C ASP A 74 17.20 -8.52 -8.90
N VAL A 75 18.06 -7.69 -9.50
CA VAL A 75 19.51 -7.91 -9.57
C VAL A 75 20.23 -6.92 -8.65
N TYR A 76 20.56 -7.37 -7.44
CA TYR A 76 21.13 -6.53 -6.39
C TYR A 76 22.64 -6.26 -6.56
N ASP A 77 23.01 -5.43 -7.53
CA ASP A 77 24.38 -4.90 -7.67
C ASP A 77 24.42 -3.42 -8.06
N SER A 78 25.61 -2.81 -8.00
CA SER A 78 25.80 -1.39 -8.28
C SER A 78 25.49 -0.98 -9.72
N ASN A 79 25.68 -1.88 -10.68
CA ASN A 79 25.46 -1.61 -12.11
C ASN A 79 23.96 -1.67 -12.47
N HIS A 80 23.16 -2.29 -11.62
CA HIS A 80 21.72 -2.40 -11.80
C HIS A 80 20.92 -1.46 -10.89
N LYS A 81 21.54 -0.57 -10.13
CA LYS A 81 20.79 0.46 -9.38
C LYS A 81 19.96 1.31 -10.33
N THR A 82 18.68 1.51 -10.00
CA THR A 82 17.82 2.40 -10.77
C THR A 82 18.34 3.83 -10.65
N PRO A 83 18.61 4.52 -11.77
CA PRO A 83 19.14 5.87 -11.75
C PRO A 83 18.10 6.86 -11.19
N ALA A 84 18.57 7.92 -10.55
CA ALA A 84 17.70 9.00 -10.12
C ALA A 84 17.07 9.72 -11.33
N ALA A 85 15.78 10.02 -11.24
CA ALA A 85 15.07 10.82 -12.23
C ALA A 85 15.19 12.32 -11.89
N PRO A 86 15.40 13.20 -12.87
CA PRO A 86 15.45 14.63 -12.61
C PRO A 86 14.07 15.20 -12.23
N GLN A 87 14.07 16.21 -11.37
CA GLN A 87 12.88 16.96 -10.98
C GLN A 87 12.27 17.74 -12.16
N CYS A 88 10.97 18.04 -12.05
CA CYS A 88 10.24 18.97 -12.90
C CYS A 88 9.48 19.99 -12.05
N GLU A 89 8.96 21.01 -12.73
CA GLU A 89 8.09 22.01 -12.11
C GLU A 89 6.76 21.40 -11.70
N TYR A 90 6.27 21.75 -10.51
CA TYR A 90 4.91 21.46 -10.09
C TYR A 90 3.89 22.10 -11.06
N PRO A 91 2.79 21.42 -11.44
CA PRO A 91 2.30 20.12 -10.94
C PRO A 91 2.85 18.87 -11.66
N ASP A 92 3.76 18.99 -12.63
CA ASP A 92 4.21 17.88 -13.48
C ASP A 92 5.25 16.97 -12.79
N VAL A 93 4.90 16.48 -11.61
CA VAL A 93 5.84 15.76 -10.72
C VAL A 93 6.13 14.35 -11.22
N GLY A 94 5.25 13.72 -12.00
CA GLY A 94 5.47 12.43 -12.65
C GLY A 94 6.30 12.45 -13.94
N CYS A 95 6.89 13.60 -14.31
CA CYS A 95 7.75 13.68 -15.48
C CYS A 95 8.98 12.75 -15.35
N LYS A 96 9.50 12.21 -16.46
CA LYS A 96 10.83 11.56 -16.54
C LYS A 96 11.08 10.41 -15.54
N CYS A 97 10.03 9.87 -14.96
CA CYS A 97 10.02 8.67 -14.13
C CYS A 97 8.89 7.75 -14.62
N ARG A 98 8.86 6.53 -14.11
CA ARG A 98 7.74 5.62 -14.30
C ARG A 98 6.45 6.30 -13.83
N ASN A 99 5.42 6.29 -14.66
CA ASN A 99 4.07 6.72 -14.30
C ASN A 99 3.10 5.53 -14.36
N PRO A 100 1.87 5.65 -13.80
CA PRO A 100 0.91 4.54 -13.79
C PRO A 100 0.48 4.08 -15.19
N GLY A 101 0.61 4.92 -16.23
CA GLY A 101 0.17 4.59 -17.59
C GLY A 101 -1.34 4.38 -17.77
N VAL A 102 -2.15 4.68 -16.74
CA VAL A 102 -3.60 4.51 -16.73
C VAL A 102 -4.30 5.81 -16.31
N ALA A 103 -5.55 5.99 -16.75
CA ALA A 103 -6.35 7.15 -16.40
C ALA A 103 -6.75 7.13 -14.91
N ILE A 104 -7.08 8.30 -14.35
CA ILE A 104 -7.61 8.43 -12.98
C ILE A 104 -8.81 7.49 -12.76
N ASN A 105 -8.94 6.97 -11.54
CA ASN A 105 -9.96 5.97 -11.13
C ASN A 105 -9.80 4.56 -11.74
N ASN A 106 -8.62 4.22 -12.27
CA ASN A 106 -8.28 2.86 -12.68
C ASN A 106 -7.22 2.26 -11.77
N ALA A 107 -7.22 0.93 -11.64
CA ALA A 107 -6.14 0.21 -10.99
C ALA A 107 -4.83 0.46 -11.74
N GLY A 108 -3.78 0.82 -11.02
CA GLY A 108 -2.45 0.95 -11.59
C GLY A 108 -1.80 -0.40 -11.90
N PRO A 109 -0.73 -0.43 -12.70
CA PRO A 109 0.03 -1.64 -12.97
C PRO A 109 0.76 -2.13 -11.71
N ASP A 110 1.20 -3.39 -11.74
CA ASP A 110 1.99 -3.99 -10.66
C ASP A 110 3.27 -3.18 -10.37
N PHE A 111 3.67 -3.13 -9.11
CA PHE A 111 4.88 -2.45 -8.67
C PHE A 111 5.56 -3.21 -7.54
N PRO A 112 6.89 -3.08 -7.40
CA PRO A 112 7.62 -3.78 -6.35
C PRO A 112 7.34 -3.17 -4.99
N ILE A 113 7.15 -4.05 -4.00
CA ILE A 113 6.98 -3.70 -2.59
C ILE A 113 8.06 -4.46 -1.81
N TYR A 114 8.96 -3.71 -1.19
CA TYR A 114 10.01 -4.30 -0.36
C TYR A 114 9.52 -4.34 1.08
N TYR A 115 9.55 -5.51 1.72
CA TYR A 115 9.12 -5.62 3.11
C TYR A 115 10.20 -6.19 4.01
N THR A 116 10.14 -5.80 5.27
CA THR A 116 10.81 -6.50 6.38
C THR A 116 9.78 -6.82 7.44
N PHE A 117 10.03 -7.86 8.23
CA PHE A 117 9.16 -8.19 9.36
C PHE A 117 9.99 -8.43 10.62
N LYS A 118 9.36 -8.19 11.78
CA LYS A 118 9.94 -8.45 13.08
C LYS A 118 8.87 -8.87 14.07
N ARG A 119 9.07 -10.03 14.71
CA ARG A 119 8.33 -10.38 15.93
C ARG A 119 8.79 -9.48 17.07
N CYS A 120 7.85 -8.73 17.63
CA CYS A 120 8.09 -7.77 18.70
C CYS A 120 7.70 -8.33 20.08
N SER A 121 6.69 -9.21 20.12
CA SER A 121 6.26 -9.96 21.30
C SER A 121 5.56 -11.26 20.87
N ASP A 122 4.98 -12.00 21.81
CA ASP A 122 4.16 -13.18 21.51
C ASP A 122 2.83 -12.83 20.82
N THR A 123 2.42 -11.56 20.84
CA THR A 123 1.15 -11.10 20.27
C THR A 123 1.32 -10.02 19.21
N GLU A 124 2.56 -9.66 18.86
CA GLU A 124 2.86 -8.57 17.94
C GLU A 124 3.96 -8.94 16.95
N VAL A 125 3.62 -8.83 15.66
CA VAL A 125 4.55 -8.83 14.55
C VAL A 125 4.38 -7.51 13.81
N ARG A 126 5.48 -6.84 13.50
CA ARG A 126 5.50 -5.65 12.65
C ARG A 126 5.99 -6.02 11.28
N VAL A 127 5.24 -5.62 10.26
CA VAL A 127 5.67 -5.65 8.86
C VAL A 127 5.87 -4.21 8.41
N VAL A 128 7.03 -3.92 7.85
CA VAL A 128 7.37 -2.61 7.29
C VAL A 128 7.41 -2.75 5.78
N TYR A 129 6.60 -1.97 5.08
CA TYR A 129 6.56 -1.92 3.62
C TYR A 129 7.28 -0.66 3.14
N ASN A 130 8.10 -0.82 2.10
CA ASN A 130 8.90 0.24 1.52
C ASN A 130 8.64 0.26 0.01
N LEU A 131 8.40 1.46 -0.50
CA LEU A 131 8.26 1.74 -1.91
C LEU A 131 9.46 2.56 -2.36
N PHE A 132 9.98 2.25 -3.54
CA PHE A 132 11.05 3.03 -4.15
C PHE A 132 10.50 3.88 -5.28
N TYR A 133 10.92 5.14 -5.33
CA TYR A 133 10.61 6.08 -6.40
C TYR A 133 11.92 6.62 -6.96
N GLU A 134 11.99 6.79 -8.29
CA GLU A 134 13.20 7.33 -8.97
C GLU A 134 13.50 8.77 -8.55
N LYS A 135 12.51 9.46 -8.01
CA LYS A 135 12.62 10.78 -7.41
C LYS A 135 11.49 11.00 -6.41
N ASP A 136 11.74 11.91 -5.49
CA ASP A 136 10.73 12.53 -4.65
C ASP A 136 10.77 14.04 -4.91
N GLY A 137 9.61 14.67 -4.77
CA GLY A 137 9.45 16.11 -4.86
C GLY A 137 9.48 16.72 -6.27
N ALA A 138 9.45 18.04 -6.26
CA ALA A 138 9.32 18.90 -7.43
C ALA A 138 9.97 20.26 -7.17
N LYS A 139 10.17 20.99 -8.26
CA LYS A 139 10.48 22.41 -8.21
C LYS A 139 9.19 23.19 -8.08
N VAL A 140 9.10 24.07 -7.10
CA VAL A 140 7.92 24.90 -6.88
C VAL A 140 8.27 26.35 -7.20
N ALA A 141 7.94 26.77 -8.42
CA ALA A 141 8.09 28.15 -8.90
C ALA A 141 9.52 28.71 -8.72
N GLY A 142 10.54 27.85 -8.72
CA GLY A 142 11.94 28.21 -8.46
C GLY A 142 12.24 28.71 -7.04
N ILE A 143 11.32 28.53 -6.09
CA ILE A 143 11.44 29.02 -4.70
C ILE A 143 11.76 27.86 -3.73
N ILE A 144 11.29 26.65 -4.04
CA ILE A 144 11.49 25.46 -3.19
C ILE A 144 11.88 24.29 -4.08
N ASP A 145 13.03 23.69 -3.81
CA ASP A 145 13.44 22.39 -4.30
C ASP A 145 13.15 21.35 -3.20
N THR A 146 12.36 20.33 -3.52
CA THR A 146 12.01 19.23 -2.60
C THR A 146 12.45 17.90 -3.21
N GLY A 147 12.97 16.97 -2.40
CA GLY A 147 13.30 15.61 -2.85
C GLY A 147 14.29 14.88 -1.95
N HIS A 148 14.58 13.63 -2.29
CA HIS A 148 15.66 12.86 -1.67
C HIS A 148 17.02 13.36 -2.16
N ASP A 149 17.93 13.67 -1.23
CA ASP A 149 19.37 13.87 -1.51
C ASP A 149 20.07 12.51 -1.72
#